data_AF-A0A520T7R6-F1
#
_entry.id   AF-A0A520T7R6-F1
#
_cell.length_a   1.000
_cell.length_b   1.000
_cell.length_c   1.000
_cell.angle_alpha   90.00
_cell.angle_beta   90.00
_cell.angle_gamma   90.00
#
_symmetry.space_group_name_H-M   'P 1'
#
loop_
_entity.id
_entity.type
_entity.pdbx_description
1 polymer ?
#
loop_
_entity_poly.entity_id
_entity_poly.type
_entity_poly.pdbx_seq_one_letter_code
_entity_poly.pdbx_strand_id
1 'polypeptide(L)'
;MTNWLEKILSKAKAAGAKLTDSFKKKTIENADLWSSCPECKKMFLGKELKKNMHVCTQCDYHFRISADERFKIFFDNASYEMINTKRLAEDPNKFKTELKAYKDQLKSAKKKTKQIASLVSAHGKVNGLDMICSSFDFNFNGGTLSMQSGQNFYEACEYAVKNKVSGLTVFITTGGAALQENLFALYQMPKTILGVQMLKENKIPYFVVANLNIGGVSASFGSLGDFHIMEPGKKTVWGFARPSCGPRNNFRTAA
;
A
#
# COMPACT_ATOMS: atom_id res chain seq x y z
N MET A 1 -0.61 -9.08 33.40
CA MET A 1 -0.36 -10.42 32.82
C MET A 1 1.14 -10.57 32.59
N THR A 2 1.84 -11.19 33.54
CA THR A 2 3.30 -11.35 33.55
C THR A 2 3.75 -12.34 32.49
N ASN A 3 4.67 -11.92 31.62
CA ASN A 3 5.20 -12.73 30.51
C ASN A 3 6.11 -13.85 31.05
N TRP A 4 6.17 -15.00 30.38
CA TRP A 4 6.97 -16.17 30.79
C TRP A 4 8.47 -15.84 30.95
N LEU A 5 8.94 -14.87 30.18
CA LEU A 5 10.29 -14.33 30.27
C LEU A 5 10.59 -13.66 31.62
N GLU A 6 9.63 -12.94 32.20
CA GLU A 6 9.79 -12.28 33.51
C GLU A 6 9.87 -13.30 34.65
N LYS A 7 9.15 -14.43 34.53
CA LYS A 7 9.22 -15.55 35.48
C LYS A 7 10.57 -16.27 35.45
N ILE A 8 11.22 -16.33 34.29
CA ILE A 8 12.55 -16.92 34.16
C ILE A 8 13.61 -15.97 34.72
N LEU A 9 13.49 -14.68 34.45
CA LEU A 9 14.41 -13.65 34.94
C LEU A 9 14.35 -13.48 36.46
N SER A 10 13.17 -13.61 37.08
CA SER A 10 13.03 -13.57 38.54
C SER A 10 13.65 -14.79 39.23
N LYS A 11 13.50 -15.99 38.63
CA LYS A 11 14.16 -17.21 39.09
C LYS A 11 15.68 -17.14 38.97
N ALA A 12 16.20 -16.54 37.90
CA ALA A 12 17.63 -16.33 37.71
C ALA A 12 18.23 -15.34 38.72
N LYS A 13 17.47 -14.30 39.12
CA LYS A 13 17.87 -13.36 40.18
C LYS A 13 17.92 -14.00 41.58
N ALA A 14 16.99 -14.91 41.88
CA ALA A 14 16.96 -15.62 43.16
C ALA A 14 18.13 -16.61 43.34
N ALA A 15 18.74 -17.06 42.23
CA ALA A 15 19.85 -18.02 42.21
C ALA A 15 21.25 -17.38 42.32
N GLY A 16 21.35 -16.07 42.61
CA GLY A 16 22.63 -15.40 42.89
C GLY A 16 23.55 -15.22 41.68
N ALA A 17 23.07 -15.45 40.45
CA ALA A 17 23.85 -15.20 39.24
C ALA A 17 24.08 -13.69 39.06
N LYS A 18 25.35 -13.28 39.06
CA LYS A 18 25.75 -11.91 38.70
C LYS A 18 25.47 -11.70 37.21
N LEU A 19 24.28 -11.19 36.89
CA LEU A 19 23.97 -10.66 35.56
C LEU A 19 24.81 -9.40 35.35
N THR A 20 25.91 -9.54 34.62
CA THR A 20 26.61 -8.40 34.03
C THR A 20 25.64 -7.62 33.13
N ASP A 21 25.89 -6.32 32.96
CA ASP A 21 25.08 -5.30 32.25
C ASP A 21 24.69 -5.63 30.77
N SER A 22 24.94 -6.86 30.31
CA SER A 22 24.63 -7.39 28.98
C SER A 22 23.12 -7.46 28.65
N PHE A 23 22.25 -7.26 29.63
CA PHE A 23 20.79 -7.21 29.44
C PHE A 23 20.19 -5.82 29.65
N LYS A 24 20.99 -4.74 29.63
CA LYS A 24 20.44 -3.43 29.29
C LYS A 24 19.89 -3.55 27.87
N LYS A 25 18.57 -3.46 27.75
CA LYS A 25 17.90 -3.21 26.47
C LYS A 25 18.51 -1.91 25.93
N LYS A 26 19.53 -2.01 25.09
CA LYS A 26 19.93 -0.90 24.24
C LYS A 26 18.68 -0.62 23.42
N THR A 27 17.97 0.44 23.75
CA THR A 27 17.14 1.16 22.80
C THR A 27 18.09 1.50 21.67
N ILE A 28 18.12 0.66 20.64
CA ILE A 28 18.87 0.95 19.43
C ILE A 28 18.14 2.15 18.85
N GLU A 29 18.69 3.34 19.01
CA GLU A 29 18.18 4.61 18.48
C GLU A 29 18.19 4.67 16.93
N ASN A 30 18.28 3.52 16.28
CA ASN A 30 18.64 3.32 14.88
C ASN A 30 17.93 2.08 14.27
N ALA A 31 16.81 1.64 14.84
CA ALA A 31 16.05 0.50 14.28
C ALA A 31 15.56 0.76 12.83
N ASP A 32 15.38 2.02 12.44
CA ASP A 32 15.01 2.42 11.08
C ASP A 32 16.18 2.46 10.09
N LEU A 33 17.42 2.19 10.52
CA LEU A 33 18.57 2.15 9.62
C LEU A 33 18.74 0.82 8.90
N TRP A 34 18.18 -0.28 9.41
CA TRP A 34 18.43 -1.61 8.86
C TRP A 34 17.13 -2.33 8.50
N SER A 35 17.01 -2.71 7.23
CA SER A 35 15.88 -3.50 6.72
C SER A 35 16.38 -4.85 6.23
N SER A 36 15.73 -5.93 6.66
CA SER A 36 16.01 -7.27 6.15
C SER A 36 15.15 -7.56 4.91
N CYS A 37 15.77 -8.10 3.86
CA CYS A 37 15.03 -8.55 2.69
C CYS A 37 14.22 -9.81 3.03
N PRO A 38 12.89 -9.82 2.82
CA PRO A 38 12.07 -11.00 3.09
C PRO A 38 12.39 -12.22 2.22
N GLU A 39 13.09 -12.04 1.09
CA GLU A 39 13.43 -13.11 0.15
C GLU A 39 14.84 -13.67 0.39
N CYS A 40 15.87 -12.83 0.31
CA CYS A 40 17.27 -13.28 0.47
C CYS A 40 17.78 -13.21 1.92
N LYS A 41 16.98 -12.67 2.86
CA LYS A 41 17.32 -12.48 4.28
C LYS A 41 18.54 -11.60 4.57
N LYS A 42 19.16 -11.02 3.54
CA LYS A 42 20.26 -10.05 3.71
C LYS A 42 19.73 -8.76 4.33
N MET A 43 20.57 -8.16 5.16
CA MET A 43 20.29 -6.86 5.77
C MET A 43 20.85 -5.76 4.90
N PHE A 44 20.07 -4.71 4.71
CA PHE A 44 20.44 -3.52 3.95
C PHE A 44 20.30 -2.29 4.81
N LEU A 45 21.17 -1.31 4.57
CA LEU A 45 21.01 0.01 5.16
C LEU A 45 19.85 0.74 4.46
N GLY A 46 18.97 1.38 5.22
CA GLY A 46 17.82 2.11 4.68
C GLY A 46 18.20 3.22 3.69
N LYS A 47 19.38 3.83 3.86
CA LYS A 47 19.92 4.81 2.89
C LYS A 47 20.28 4.16 1.55
N GLU A 48 20.83 2.95 1.56
CA GLU A 48 21.16 2.21 0.34
C GLU A 48 19.90 1.76 -0.38
N LEU A 49 18.91 1.26 0.36
CA LEU A 49 17.61 0.92 -0.22
C LEU A 49 16.94 2.14 -0.85
N LYS A 50 16.94 3.29 -0.19
CA LYS A 50 16.37 4.53 -0.76
C LYS A 50 17.06 4.96 -2.05
N LYS A 51 18.39 4.87 -2.11
CA LYS A 51 19.16 5.16 -3.34
C LYS A 51 18.78 4.21 -4.48
N ASN A 52 18.50 2.95 -4.17
CA ASN A 52 18.07 1.96 -5.15
C ASN A 52 16.53 1.84 -5.27
N MET A 53 15.79 2.92 -5.00
CA MET A 53 14.32 2.98 -5.11
C MET A 53 13.59 1.84 -4.38
N HIS A 54 14.13 1.42 -3.25
CA HIS A 54 13.62 0.32 -2.43
C HIS A 54 13.59 -1.03 -3.16
N VAL A 55 14.57 -1.29 -4.03
CA VAL A 55 14.82 -2.59 -4.66
C VAL A 55 16.03 -3.26 -4.02
N CYS A 56 15.93 -4.56 -3.73
CA CYS A 56 17.05 -5.36 -3.21
C CYS A 56 18.12 -5.57 -4.29
N THR A 57 19.35 -5.12 -4.05
CA THR A 57 20.47 -5.26 -5.01
C THR A 57 20.97 -6.68 -5.24
N GLN A 58 20.43 -7.66 -4.51
CA GLN A 58 20.92 -9.05 -4.51
C GLN A 58 19.93 -10.04 -5.12
N CYS A 59 18.64 -9.71 -5.13
CA CYS A 59 17.60 -10.62 -5.62
C CYS A 59 16.45 -9.88 -6.31
N ASP A 60 16.62 -8.59 -6.61
CA ASP A 60 15.64 -7.71 -7.26
C ASP A 60 14.25 -7.74 -6.61
N TYR A 61 14.22 -7.97 -5.30
CA TYR A 61 12.99 -7.91 -4.54
C TYR A 61 12.55 -6.45 -4.37
N HIS A 62 11.38 -6.12 -4.91
CA HIS A 62 10.72 -4.84 -4.72
C HIS A 62 10.11 -4.77 -3.32
N PHE A 63 10.62 -3.87 -2.47
CA PHE A 63 10.03 -3.62 -1.17
C PHE A 63 8.76 -2.78 -1.32
N ARG A 64 7.83 -2.99 -0.38
CA ARG A 64 6.64 -2.14 -0.29
C ARG A 64 7.05 -0.80 0.28
N ILE A 65 6.64 0.26 -0.41
CA ILE A 65 6.88 1.64 -0.02
C ILE A 65 5.56 2.34 0.24
N SER A 66 5.63 3.43 0.99
CA SER A 66 4.46 4.29 1.21
C SER A 66 4.06 5.02 -0.06
N ALA A 67 2.81 5.50 -0.13
CA ALA A 67 2.35 6.31 -1.26
C ALA A 67 3.19 7.61 -1.42
N ASP A 68 3.60 8.22 -0.29
CA ASP A 68 4.45 9.41 -0.29
C ASP A 68 5.84 9.14 -0.89
N GLU A 69 6.49 8.03 -0.52
CA GLU A 69 7.76 7.60 -1.14
C GLU A 69 7.59 7.31 -2.63
N ARG A 70 6.45 6.73 -3.03
CA ARG A 70 6.11 6.49 -4.44
C ARG A 70 6.04 7.79 -5.23
N PHE A 71 5.38 8.82 -4.68
CA PHE A 71 5.26 10.14 -5.32
C PHE A 71 6.61 10.83 -5.48
N LYS A 72 7.47 10.74 -4.47
CA LYS A 72 8.83 11.30 -4.52
C LYS A 72 9.71 10.66 -5.60
N ILE A 73 9.48 9.38 -5.90
CA ILE A 73 10.19 8.65 -6.96
C ILE A 73 9.58 8.97 -8.33
N PHE A 74 8.25 9.08 -8.40
CA PHE A 74 7.53 9.23 -9.66
C PHE A 74 7.62 10.63 -10.25
N PHE A 75 7.49 11.67 -9.43
CA PHE A 75 7.47 13.06 -9.89
C PHE A 75 8.86 13.70 -9.95
N ASP A 76 9.04 14.57 -10.93
CA ASP A 76 10.25 15.34 -11.14
C ASP A 76 10.61 16.13 -9.87
N ASN A 77 11.88 16.03 -9.45
CA ASN A 77 12.40 16.70 -8.26
C ASN A 77 11.60 16.45 -6.97
N ALA A 78 10.82 15.36 -6.92
CA ALA A 78 9.91 15.05 -5.82
C ALA A 78 8.88 16.18 -5.55
N SER A 79 8.51 16.95 -6.57
CA SER A 79 7.55 18.06 -6.47
C SER A 79 6.16 17.61 -6.87
N TYR A 80 5.23 17.60 -5.92
CA TYR A 80 3.83 17.22 -6.15
C TYR A 80 2.88 17.93 -5.19
N GLU A 81 1.65 18.08 -5.64
CA GLU A 81 0.53 18.60 -4.86
C GLU A 81 -0.48 17.47 -4.62
N MET A 82 -0.88 17.29 -3.36
CA MET A 82 -1.90 16.30 -3.04
C MET A 82 -3.26 16.75 -3.58
N ILE A 83 -3.96 15.86 -4.28
CA ILE A 83 -5.32 16.12 -4.74
C ILE A 83 -6.25 16.00 -3.53
N ASN A 84 -6.81 17.13 -3.12
CA ASN A 84 -7.76 17.17 -2.01
C ASN A 84 -9.10 16.60 -2.46
N THR A 85 -9.62 15.65 -1.69
CA THR A 85 -10.85 14.95 -2.02
C THR A 85 -11.92 15.13 -0.97
N LYS A 86 -13.18 14.92 -1.37
CA LYS A 86 -14.30 14.98 -0.43
C LYS A 86 -14.13 13.92 0.65
N ARG A 87 -14.16 14.35 1.91
CA ARG A 87 -14.13 13.44 3.06
C ARG A 87 -15.51 12.79 3.23
N LEU A 88 -15.54 11.46 3.17
CA LEU A 88 -16.76 10.67 3.38
C LEU A 88 -16.91 10.27 4.85
N ALA A 89 -18.11 9.80 5.20
CA ALA A 89 -18.40 9.28 6.52
C ALA A 89 -17.51 8.07 6.83
N GLU A 90 -16.83 8.13 7.97
CA GLU A 90 -15.98 7.04 8.44
C GLU A 90 -16.83 5.98 9.14
N ASP A 91 -16.69 4.72 8.74
CA ASP A 91 -17.38 3.55 9.35
C ASP A 91 -18.92 3.65 9.30
N PRO A 92 -19.54 3.65 8.10
CA PRO A 92 -20.99 3.74 7.95
C PRO A 92 -21.73 2.55 8.60
N ASN A 93 -21.09 1.38 8.62
CA ASN A 93 -21.65 0.14 9.15
C ASN A 93 -21.47 -0.01 10.68
N LYS A 94 -20.73 0.91 11.32
CA LYS A 94 -20.34 0.81 12.75
C LYS A 94 -19.73 -0.56 13.07
N PHE A 95 -18.86 -1.05 12.19
CA PHE A 95 -18.38 -2.42 12.22
C PHE A 95 -17.50 -2.69 13.45
N LYS A 96 -17.85 -3.74 14.20
CA LYS A 96 -17.15 -4.18 15.41
C LYS A 96 -16.78 -5.65 15.30
N THR A 97 -15.54 -5.94 15.67
CA THR A 97 -15.07 -7.31 15.96
C THR A 97 -14.70 -7.39 17.43
N GLU A 98 -14.60 -8.62 17.96
CA GLU A 98 -14.17 -8.88 19.34
C GLU A 98 -12.77 -8.32 19.65
N LEU A 99 -11.91 -8.19 18.63
CA LEU A 99 -10.52 -7.73 18.79
C LEU A 99 -10.36 -6.22 18.69
N LYS A 100 -10.94 -5.58 17.66
CA LYS A 100 -10.75 -4.15 17.42
C LYS A 100 -11.85 -3.54 16.56
N ALA A 101 -12.43 -2.44 17.01
CA ALA A 101 -13.38 -1.65 16.22
C ALA A 101 -12.72 -1.07 14.96
N TYR A 102 -13.46 -1.03 13.85
CA TYR A 102 -12.92 -0.52 12.57
C TYR A 102 -12.45 0.94 12.68
N LYS A 103 -13.18 1.76 13.43
CA LYS A 103 -12.79 3.15 13.75
C LYS A 103 -11.39 3.26 14.37
N ASP A 104 -11.00 2.32 15.22
CA ASP A 104 -9.67 2.34 15.85
C ASP A 104 -8.57 1.79 14.93
N GLN A 105 -8.94 0.92 13.99
CA GLN A 105 -8.05 0.51 12.90
C GLN A 105 -7.76 1.71 11.99
N LEU A 106 -8.80 2.43 11.56
CA LEU A 106 -8.68 3.66 10.77
C LEU A 106 -7.84 4.73 11.47
N LYS A 107 -8.11 5.03 12.75
CA LYS A 107 -7.28 5.98 13.53
C LYS A 107 -5.81 5.56 13.58
N SER A 108 -5.54 4.28 13.81
CA SER A 108 -4.18 3.77 13.84
C SER A 108 -3.49 3.85 12.48
N ALA A 109 -4.21 3.55 11.39
CA ALA A 109 -3.69 3.62 10.03
C ALA A 109 -3.35 5.08 9.67
N LYS A 110 -4.28 6.01 9.91
CA LYS A 110 -4.08 7.45 9.71
C LYS A 110 -2.89 7.99 10.50
N LYS A 111 -2.72 7.58 11.75
CA LYS A 111 -1.57 7.99 12.57
C LYS A 111 -0.24 7.48 12.00
N LYS A 112 -0.23 6.27 11.42
CA LYS A 112 0.96 5.64 10.85
C LYS A 112 1.35 6.26 9.51
N THR A 113 0.40 6.42 8.59
CA THR A 113 0.69 6.85 7.21
C THR A 113 0.50 8.35 6.99
N LYS A 114 -0.14 9.06 7.93
CA LYS A 114 -0.59 10.46 7.79
C LYS A 114 -1.53 10.70 6.60
N GLN A 115 -2.14 9.64 6.07
CA GLN A 115 -3.08 9.69 4.94
C GLN A 115 -4.51 9.50 5.41
N ILE A 116 -5.49 9.94 4.62
CA ILE A 116 -6.92 9.79 4.92
C ILE A 116 -7.48 8.41 4.53
N ALA A 117 -6.86 7.75 3.55
CA ALA A 117 -7.28 6.49 2.96
C ALA A 117 -6.07 5.68 2.47
N SER A 118 -6.32 4.44 2.05
CA SER A 118 -5.31 3.54 1.49
C SER A 118 -4.91 3.89 0.08
N LEU A 119 -5.79 4.49 -0.72
CA LEU A 119 -5.43 5.10 -1.99
C LEU A 119 -5.44 6.62 -1.85
N VAL A 120 -4.33 7.25 -2.19
CA VAL A 120 -4.21 8.70 -2.28
C VAL A 120 -3.70 9.10 -3.66
N SER A 121 -3.99 10.32 -4.07
CA SER A 121 -3.64 10.84 -5.39
C SER A 121 -2.93 12.18 -5.28
N ALA A 122 -1.96 12.39 -6.16
CA ALA A 122 -1.19 13.61 -6.26
C ALA A 122 -1.04 14.02 -7.73
N HIS A 123 -0.86 15.31 -7.95
CA HIS A 123 -0.60 15.94 -9.23
C HIS A 123 0.82 16.51 -9.24
N GLY A 124 1.52 16.39 -10.36
CA GLY A 124 2.87 16.90 -10.52
C GLY A 124 3.38 16.68 -11.93
N LYS A 125 4.68 16.91 -12.15
CA LYS A 125 5.31 16.74 -13.46
C LYS A 125 6.15 15.49 -13.54
N VAL A 126 6.14 14.81 -14.69
CA VAL A 126 7.03 13.70 -15.01
C VAL A 126 7.65 13.98 -16.37
N ASN A 127 8.97 14.14 -16.42
CA ASN A 127 9.69 14.63 -17.61
C ASN A 127 9.04 15.89 -18.20
N GLY A 128 8.57 16.81 -17.34
CA GLY A 128 7.88 18.03 -17.74
C GLY A 128 6.41 17.89 -18.16
N LEU A 129 5.86 16.68 -18.24
CA LEU A 129 4.46 16.42 -18.56
C LEU A 129 3.60 16.47 -17.29
N ASP A 130 2.48 17.19 -17.31
CA ASP A 130 1.53 17.23 -16.20
C ASP A 130 0.84 15.88 -16.06
N MET A 131 1.03 15.23 -14.93
CA MET A 131 0.64 13.85 -14.66
C MET A 131 -0.07 13.73 -13.31
N ILE A 132 -0.98 12.78 -13.22
CA ILE A 132 -1.57 12.37 -11.94
C ILE A 132 -1.04 11.01 -11.56
N CYS A 133 -0.71 10.87 -10.28
CA CYS A 133 -0.27 9.62 -9.68
C CYS A 133 -1.21 9.25 -8.55
N SER A 134 -1.89 8.12 -8.67
CA SER A 134 -2.66 7.51 -7.58
C SER A 134 -1.89 6.31 -7.04
N SER A 135 -1.63 6.24 -5.74
CA SER A 135 -0.87 5.14 -5.16
C SER A 135 -1.59 4.53 -3.97
N PHE A 136 -1.64 3.20 -3.95
CA PHE A 136 -2.03 2.46 -2.76
C PHE A 136 -0.88 2.44 -1.73
N ASP A 137 -1.22 2.57 -0.46
CA ASP A 137 -0.32 2.37 0.68
C ASP A 137 -0.74 1.11 1.45
N PHE A 138 0.09 0.08 1.37
CA PHE A 138 -0.18 -1.18 2.06
C PHE A 138 -0.17 -1.03 3.59
N ASN A 139 0.51 -0.02 4.14
CA ASN A 139 0.53 0.24 5.58
C ASN A 139 -0.82 0.76 6.09
N PHE A 140 -1.70 1.24 5.20
CA PHE A 140 -3.07 1.63 5.52
C PHE A 140 -4.00 0.42 5.36
N ASN A 141 -4.19 -0.34 6.44
CA ASN A 141 -5.08 -1.51 6.48
C ASN A 141 -4.85 -2.54 5.35
N GLY A 142 -3.61 -2.71 4.87
CA GLY A 142 -3.30 -3.65 3.77
C GLY A 142 -3.62 -3.11 2.37
N GLY A 143 -3.77 -1.79 2.22
CA GLY A 143 -4.05 -1.17 0.92
C GLY A 143 -5.46 -1.50 0.41
N THR A 144 -6.42 -1.75 1.30
CA THR A 144 -7.76 -2.21 0.90
C THR A 144 -8.54 -1.14 0.15
N LEU A 145 -9.33 -1.50 -0.84
CA LEU A 145 -10.27 -0.58 -1.49
C LEU A 145 -11.44 -0.26 -0.53
N SER A 146 -11.41 0.93 0.06
CA SER A 146 -12.48 1.51 0.89
C SER A 146 -13.27 2.56 0.12
N MET A 147 -14.41 3.00 0.67
CA MET A 147 -15.23 4.10 0.17
C MET A 147 -14.39 5.35 -0.11
N GLN A 148 -13.56 5.76 0.85
CA GLN A 148 -12.70 6.93 0.67
C GLN A 148 -11.66 6.68 -0.43
N SER A 149 -11.12 5.47 -0.55
CA SER A 149 -10.14 5.15 -1.61
C SER A 149 -10.76 5.19 -3.00
N GLY A 150 -11.98 4.65 -3.16
CA GLY A 150 -12.73 4.73 -4.41
C GLY A 150 -13.14 6.16 -4.77
N GLN A 151 -13.54 6.97 -3.78
CA GLN A 151 -13.78 8.41 -3.96
C GLN A 151 -12.53 9.15 -4.41
N ASN A 152 -11.38 8.87 -3.78
CA ASN A 152 -10.12 9.53 -4.11
C ASN A 152 -9.70 9.27 -5.56
N PHE A 153 -9.82 8.02 -6.01
CA PHE A 153 -9.52 7.67 -7.40
C PHE A 153 -10.48 8.37 -8.37
N TYR A 154 -11.78 8.31 -8.08
CA TYR A 154 -12.79 8.92 -8.94
C TYR A 154 -12.58 10.43 -9.09
N GLU A 155 -12.35 11.15 -8.00
CA GLU A 155 -12.07 12.60 -8.04
C GLU A 155 -10.71 12.91 -8.68
N ALA A 156 -9.73 12.01 -8.60
CA ALA A 156 -8.48 12.14 -9.35
C ALA A 156 -8.72 12.03 -10.86
N CYS A 157 -9.62 11.15 -11.32
CA CYS A 157 -10.04 11.10 -12.71
C CYS A 157 -10.78 12.39 -13.13
N GLU A 158 -11.68 12.90 -12.30
CA GLU A 158 -12.36 14.18 -12.56
C GLU A 158 -11.35 15.34 -12.66
N TYR A 159 -10.37 15.37 -11.76
CA TYR A 159 -9.28 16.35 -11.78
C TYR A 159 -8.44 16.21 -13.07
N ALA A 160 -8.16 14.99 -13.52
CA ALA A 160 -7.43 14.72 -14.76
C ALA A 160 -8.12 15.36 -15.96
N VAL A 161 -9.43 15.13 -16.08
CA VAL A 161 -10.26 15.65 -17.17
C VAL A 161 -10.34 17.16 -17.10
N LYS A 162 -10.60 17.72 -15.91
CA LYS A 162 -10.74 19.18 -15.72
C LYS A 162 -9.46 19.94 -16.08
N ASN A 163 -8.30 19.43 -15.67
CA ASN A 163 -7.01 20.09 -15.87
C ASN A 163 -6.30 19.65 -17.16
N LYS A 164 -6.90 18.74 -17.94
CA LYS A 164 -6.36 18.21 -19.21
C LYS A 164 -4.92 17.71 -19.05
N VAL A 165 -4.70 16.91 -18.00
CA VAL A 165 -3.39 16.32 -17.73
C VAL A 165 -2.98 15.36 -18.85
N SER A 166 -1.68 15.14 -19.01
CA SER A 166 -1.10 14.28 -20.04
C SER A 166 -1.33 12.79 -19.79
N GLY A 167 -1.63 12.39 -18.55
CA GLY A 167 -1.90 11.00 -18.21
C GLY A 167 -2.17 10.80 -16.71
N LEU A 168 -2.75 9.64 -16.39
CA LEU A 168 -2.96 9.18 -15.03
C LEU A 168 -2.29 7.83 -14.84
N THR A 169 -1.41 7.73 -13.84
CA THR A 169 -0.79 6.46 -13.43
C THR A 169 -1.37 6.02 -12.09
N VAL A 170 -1.71 4.73 -11.98
CA VAL A 170 -2.06 4.11 -10.71
C VAL A 170 -1.02 3.07 -10.30
N PHE A 171 -0.56 3.15 -9.06
CA PHE A 171 0.28 2.16 -8.42
C PHE A 171 -0.54 1.27 -7.50
N ILE A 172 -0.66 0.00 -7.87
CA ILE A 172 -1.53 -0.97 -7.19
C ILE A 172 -0.71 -1.90 -6.31
N THR A 173 -0.91 -1.75 -5.00
CA THR A 173 -0.45 -2.66 -3.97
C THR A 173 -1.57 -2.85 -2.96
N THR A 174 -2.50 -3.76 -3.26
CA THR A 174 -3.74 -3.96 -2.52
C THR A 174 -3.93 -5.42 -2.11
N GLY A 175 -4.42 -5.62 -0.88
CA GLY A 175 -4.90 -6.93 -0.41
C GLY A 175 -6.33 -7.28 -0.85
N GLY A 176 -7.06 -6.36 -1.51
CA GLY A 176 -8.45 -6.55 -1.92
C GLY A 176 -9.40 -5.45 -1.43
N ALA A 177 -10.69 -5.77 -1.32
CA ALA A 177 -11.71 -4.83 -0.84
C ALA A 177 -11.76 -4.74 0.69
N ALA A 178 -12.15 -3.59 1.23
CA ALA A 178 -12.32 -3.40 2.68
C ALA A 178 -13.57 -4.13 3.19
N LEU A 179 -13.37 -5.33 3.76
CA LEU A 179 -14.46 -6.17 4.28
C LEU A 179 -15.34 -5.45 5.32
N GLN A 180 -14.74 -4.56 6.12
CA GLN A 180 -15.41 -3.80 7.18
C GLN A 180 -16.51 -2.88 6.62
N GLU A 181 -16.37 -2.43 5.38
CA GLU A 181 -17.35 -1.58 4.68
C GLU A 181 -18.33 -2.39 3.82
N ASN A 182 -18.06 -3.69 3.63
CA ASN A 182 -18.93 -4.65 2.95
C ASN A 182 -19.47 -4.13 1.61
N LEU A 183 -20.79 -3.99 1.46
CA LEU A 183 -21.46 -3.54 0.24
C LEU A 183 -20.94 -2.19 -0.26
N PHE A 184 -20.54 -1.29 0.64
CA PHE A 184 -20.00 0.00 0.24
C PHE A 184 -18.62 -0.10 -0.44
N ALA A 185 -17.80 -1.06 -0.05
CA ALA A 185 -16.54 -1.36 -0.72
C ALA A 185 -16.79 -1.95 -2.11
N LEU A 186 -17.81 -2.80 -2.25
CA LEU A 186 -18.22 -3.35 -3.55
C LEU A 186 -18.68 -2.24 -4.52
N TYR A 187 -19.48 -1.28 -4.04
CA TYR A 187 -19.92 -0.14 -4.86
C TYR A 187 -18.79 0.76 -5.37
N GLN A 188 -17.59 0.69 -4.78
CA GLN A 188 -16.45 1.43 -5.33
C GLN A 188 -15.95 0.86 -6.66
N MET A 189 -16.21 -0.41 -6.96
CA MET A 189 -15.83 -1.01 -8.24
C MET A 189 -16.51 -0.29 -9.43
N PRO A 190 -17.86 -0.25 -9.56
CA PRO A 190 -18.49 0.47 -10.66
C PRO A 190 -18.15 1.96 -10.66
N LYS A 191 -17.99 2.60 -9.49
CA LYS A 191 -17.61 4.00 -9.41
C LYS A 191 -16.23 4.29 -10.01
N THR A 192 -15.23 3.47 -9.68
CA THR A 192 -13.89 3.64 -10.22
C THR A 192 -13.85 3.33 -11.72
N ILE A 193 -14.67 2.38 -12.19
CA ILE A 193 -14.87 2.12 -13.63
C ILE A 193 -15.41 3.36 -14.35
N LEU A 194 -16.41 4.05 -13.77
CA LEU A 194 -16.91 5.32 -14.34
C LEU A 194 -15.78 6.36 -14.44
N GLY A 195 -14.93 6.47 -13.42
CA GLY A 195 -13.76 7.35 -13.47
C GLY A 195 -12.79 7.01 -14.61
N VAL A 196 -12.49 5.73 -14.83
CA VAL A 196 -11.64 5.31 -15.97
C VAL A 196 -12.31 5.59 -17.31
N GLN A 197 -13.62 5.37 -17.41
CA GLN A 197 -14.39 5.67 -18.60
C GLN A 197 -14.31 7.16 -18.97
N MET A 198 -14.35 8.06 -17.97
CA MET A 198 -14.15 9.50 -18.19
C MET A 198 -12.76 9.82 -18.78
N LEU A 199 -11.71 9.14 -18.33
CA LEU A 199 -10.36 9.30 -18.90
C LEU A 199 -10.34 8.87 -20.37
N LYS A 200 -10.94 7.72 -20.67
CA LYS A 200 -11.01 7.16 -22.01
C LYS A 200 -11.75 8.08 -22.98
N GLU A 201 -12.89 8.63 -22.57
CA GLU A 201 -13.67 9.58 -23.38
C GLU A 201 -12.91 10.87 -23.68
N ASN A 202 -12.07 11.32 -22.75
CA ASN A 202 -11.23 12.51 -22.90
C ASN A 202 -9.83 12.20 -23.49
N LYS A 203 -9.58 10.95 -23.91
CA LYS A 203 -8.30 10.49 -24.49
C LYS A 203 -7.10 10.74 -23.58
N ILE A 204 -7.28 10.64 -22.27
CA ILE A 204 -6.20 10.74 -21.28
C ILE A 204 -5.66 9.32 -21.06
N PRO A 205 -4.39 9.03 -21.39
CA PRO A 205 -3.78 7.72 -21.18
C PRO A 205 -3.81 7.29 -19.71
N TYR A 206 -4.22 6.04 -19.48
CA TYR A 206 -4.30 5.45 -18.16
C TYR A 206 -3.30 4.28 -17.99
N PHE A 207 -2.33 4.48 -17.10
CA PHE A 207 -1.29 3.49 -16.81
C PHE A 207 -1.57 2.78 -15.50
N VAL A 208 -1.53 1.46 -15.52
CA VAL A 208 -1.61 0.64 -14.31
C VAL A 208 -0.28 -0.03 -14.06
N VAL A 209 0.31 0.25 -12.90
CA VAL A 209 1.54 -0.40 -12.44
C VAL A 209 1.23 -1.19 -11.18
N ALA A 210 1.38 -2.52 -11.23
CA ALA A 210 0.98 -3.40 -10.14
C ALA A 210 2.14 -4.22 -9.58
N ASN A 211 2.18 -4.33 -8.25
CA ASN A 211 2.95 -5.34 -7.54
C ASN A 211 2.01 -6.42 -7.00
N LEU A 212 1.01 -6.00 -6.23
CA LEU A 212 0.00 -6.88 -5.66
C LEU A 212 -1.38 -6.35 -6.07
N ASN A 213 -2.01 -7.00 -7.04
CA ASN A 213 -3.34 -6.66 -7.52
C ASN A 213 -4.28 -7.86 -7.39
N ILE A 214 -5.05 -7.89 -6.30
CA ILE A 214 -5.95 -9.01 -5.98
C ILE A 214 -7.38 -8.53 -5.72
N GLY A 215 -8.37 -9.37 -6.00
CA GLY A 215 -9.76 -9.16 -5.59
C GLY A 215 -10.48 -8.10 -6.41
N GLY A 216 -11.33 -7.30 -5.75
CA GLY A 216 -12.17 -6.31 -6.41
C GLY A 216 -11.41 -5.24 -7.21
N VAL A 217 -10.19 -4.86 -6.80
CA VAL A 217 -9.37 -3.91 -7.56
C VAL A 217 -8.91 -4.52 -8.89
N SER A 218 -8.49 -5.79 -8.86
CA SER A 218 -8.10 -6.51 -10.09
C SER A 218 -9.27 -6.69 -11.04
N ALA A 219 -10.50 -6.85 -10.53
CA ALA A 219 -11.71 -6.97 -11.35
C ALA A 219 -12.39 -5.61 -11.67
N SER A 220 -11.74 -4.48 -11.40
CA SER A 220 -12.28 -3.14 -11.70
C SER A 220 -11.22 -2.28 -12.39
N PHE A 221 -10.97 -1.06 -11.90
CA PHE A 221 -10.03 -0.11 -12.52
C PHE A 221 -8.62 -0.68 -12.68
N GLY A 222 -8.21 -1.63 -11.84
CA GLY A 222 -6.91 -2.29 -11.97
C GLY A 222 -6.71 -3.04 -13.30
N SER A 223 -7.75 -3.53 -13.96
CA SER A 223 -7.62 -4.18 -15.28
C SER A 223 -8.03 -3.31 -16.46
N LEU A 224 -8.38 -2.04 -16.22
CA LEU A 224 -8.88 -1.14 -17.26
C LEU A 224 -7.84 -0.12 -17.76
N GLY A 225 -6.57 -0.28 -17.37
CA GLY A 225 -5.44 0.45 -17.95
C GLY A 225 -5.33 0.28 -19.47
N ASP A 226 -4.93 1.35 -20.15
CA ASP A 226 -4.46 1.28 -21.53
C ASP A 226 -3.11 0.53 -21.60
N PHE A 227 -2.30 0.70 -20.55
CA PHE A 227 -1.03 0.01 -20.36
C PHE A 227 -0.99 -0.66 -18.98
N HIS A 228 -0.66 -1.94 -18.96
CA HIS A 228 -0.42 -2.69 -17.72
C HIS A 228 1.06 -3.01 -17.59
N ILE A 229 1.65 -2.61 -16.47
CA ILE A 229 3.05 -2.84 -16.11
C ILE A 229 3.08 -3.58 -14.79
N MET A 230 3.90 -4.61 -14.68
CA MET A 230 4.08 -5.37 -13.45
C MET A 230 5.49 -5.15 -12.91
N GLU A 231 5.58 -4.85 -11.61
CA GLU A 231 6.89 -4.82 -10.95
C GLU A 231 7.49 -6.23 -10.91
N PRO A 232 8.78 -6.41 -11.20
CA PRO A 232 9.39 -7.73 -11.17
C PRO A 232 9.49 -8.26 -9.73
N GLY A 233 9.35 -9.58 -9.59
CA GLY A 233 9.55 -10.27 -8.32
C GLY A 233 8.61 -11.46 -8.10
N LYS A 234 9.05 -12.43 -7.30
CA LYS A 234 8.26 -13.65 -7.01
C LYS A 234 6.97 -13.42 -6.23
N LYS A 235 6.83 -12.24 -5.61
CA LYS A 235 5.63 -11.85 -4.85
C LYS A 235 4.70 -10.95 -5.65
N THR A 236 5.05 -10.67 -6.90
CA THR A 236 4.17 -9.96 -7.80
C THR A 236 3.02 -10.89 -8.17
N VAL A 237 1.80 -10.50 -7.83
CA VAL A 237 0.60 -11.32 -8.01
C VAL A 237 -0.50 -10.48 -8.60
N TRP A 238 -1.08 -10.98 -9.68
CA TRP A 238 -2.27 -10.45 -10.31
C TRP A 238 -3.34 -11.54 -10.36
N GLY A 239 -4.53 -11.24 -9.88
CA GLY A 239 -5.66 -12.16 -10.06
C GLY A 239 -6.83 -11.88 -9.14
N PHE A 240 -8.03 -12.27 -9.57
CA PHE A 240 -9.24 -12.05 -8.79
C PHE A 240 -9.22 -12.78 -7.44
N ALA A 241 -8.88 -14.07 -7.46
CA ALA A 241 -8.77 -14.89 -6.27
C ALA A 241 -7.32 -15.15 -5.89
N ARG A 242 -7.03 -15.22 -4.58
CA ARG A 242 -5.72 -15.63 -4.10
C ARG A 242 -5.50 -17.12 -4.40
N PRO A 243 -4.28 -17.59 -4.70
CA PRO A 243 -4.01 -19.01 -4.93
C PRO A 243 -4.45 -19.95 -3.80
N SER A 244 -4.59 -19.45 -2.57
CA SER A 244 -5.13 -20.23 -1.43
C SER A 244 -6.63 -20.52 -1.50
N CYS A 245 -7.37 -19.85 -2.39
CA CYS A 245 -8.83 -19.94 -2.51
C CYS A 245 -9.29 -20.79 -3.70
N GLY A 246 -8.38 -21.21 -4.59
CA GLY A 246 -8.66 -22.20 -5.65
C GLY A 246 -8.28 -23.62 -5.22
N PRO A 247 -8.72 -24.66 -5.96
CA PRO A 247 -8.20 -26.01 -5.74
C PRO A 247 -6.67 -25.96 -5.84
N ARG A 248 -5.96 -26.65 -4.92
CA ARG A 248 -4.50 -26.71 -4.84
C ARG A 248 -3.91 -27.47 -6.05
N ASN A 249 -4.13 -26.99 -7.26
CA ASN A 249 -3.45 -27.47 -8.43
C ASN A 249 -2.37 -26.45 -8.80
N ASN A 250 -1.15 -26.98 -8.90
CA ASN A 250 0.09 -26.30 -9.20
C ASN A 250 -0.01 -25.32 -10.38
N PHE A 251 -0.43 -24.08 -10.14
CA PHE A 251 -0.13 -22.97 -11.04
C PHE A 251 1.34 -22.61 -10.86
N ARG A 252 2.20 -23.40 -11.52
CA ARG A 252 3.50 -22.91 -11.97
C ARG A 252 3.20 -21.73 -12.88
N THR A 253 3.60 -20.55 -12.44
CA THR A 253 3.68 -19.34 -13.26
C THR A 253 4.41 -19.67 -14.55
N ALA A 254 3.69 -19.65 -15.68
CA ALA A 254 4.32 -19.56 -16.99
C ALA A 254 4.95 -18.16 -17.11
N ALA A 255 6.16 -18.16 -17.66
CA ALA A 255 7.02 -17.01 -17.88
C ALA A 255 6.40 -15.94 -18.78
#